data_AF-A0A432G622-F1
#
_entry.id   AF-A0A432G622-F1
#
_cell.length_a   1.000
_cell.length_b   1.000
_cell.length_c   1.000
_cell.angle_alpha   90.00
_cell.angle_beta   90.00
_cell.angle_gamma   90.00
#
_symmetry.space_group_name_H-M   'P 1'
#
loop_
_entity.id
_entity.type
_entity.pdbx_description
1 polymer ?
#
loop_
_entity_poly.entity_id
_entity_poly.type
_entity_poly.pdbx_seq_one_letter_code
_entity_poly.pdbx_strand_id
1 'polypeptide(L)'
;MSVKLRKKNLAGGKKSLYLDTFINGQRHYDFLKLYLLKGNDAKTKAANNEKLILAETIRANRESEIQFADHDIIPSFKRNADFVEYFQKLGECKGRSALIWKSVLNHLKEFSGGTVQFKNINELWLERFQKYLLKRITPNTASGHFGKVRLALKLAVRDRIISRHPCDKVDNIKLEDTERQFLTFEEIKQLSVTIPEKETSQQVAKMFLFSCFTGLSFQNLQSL
;
A
#
# COMPACT_ATOMS: atom_id res chain seq x y z
N MET A 1 -22.15 25.33 -6.43
CA MET A 1 -21.05 24.78 -5.60
C MET A 1 -19.77 25.54 -5.91
N SER A 2 -18.83 25.69 -4.97
CA SER A 2 -17.56 26.40 -5.25
C SER A 2 -16.39 25.81 -4.47
N VAL A 3 -15.20 25.77 -5.08
CA VAL A 3 -13.95 25.39 -4.43
C VAL A 3 -12.93 26.52 -4.58
N LYS A 4 -12.48 27.11 -3.47
CA LYS A 4 -11.52 28.22 -3.47
C LYS A 4 -10.25 27.86 -2.72
N LEU A 5 -9.08 28.13 -3.30
CA LEU A 5 -7.81 28.05 -2.59
C LEU A 5 -7.65 29.29 -1.70
N ARG A 6 -7.38 29.08 -0.41
CA ARG A 6 -7.18 30.15 0.58
C ARG A 6 -5.91 29.95 1.38
N LYS A 7 -5.49 31.03 2.05
CA LYS A 7 -4.26 31.11 2.85
C LYS A 7 -4.62 31.44 4.30
N LYS A 8 -4.04 30.73 5.26
CA LYS A 8 -4.14 31.02 6.70
C LYS A 8 -2.75 31.39 7.22
N ASN A 9 -2.64 32.54 7.89
CA ASN A 9 -1.38 32.94 8.52
C ASN A 9 -1.09 32.03 9.73
N LEU A 10 0.17 31.63 9.90
CA LEU A 10 0.66 30.84 11.03
C LEU A 10 1.70 31.63 11.83
N ALA A 11 1.97 31.15 13.05
CA ALA A 11 3.09 31.62 13.86
C ALA A 11 4.41 31.50 13.07
N GLY A 12 5.32 32.46 13.26
CA GLY A 12 6.59 32.54 12.52
C GLY A 12 6.47 33.07 11.08
N GLY A 13 5.32 33.61 10.68
CA GLY A 13 5.13 34.27 9.38
C GLY A 13 4.96 33.34 8.17
N LYS A 14 4.83 32.03 8.41
CA LYS A 14 4.47 31.05 7.39
C LYS A 14 2.97 31.18 7.04
N LYS A 15 2.57 30.73 5.85
CA LYS A 15 1.16 30.67 5.44
C LYS A 15 0.77 29.24 5.08
N SER A 16 -0.28 28.70 5.70
CA SER A 16 -0.85 27.40 5.36
C SER A 16 -1.87 27.53 4.22
N LEU A 17 -1.83 26.63 3.24
CA LEU A 17 -2.79 26.55 2.15
C LEU A 17 -3.92 25.58 2.50
N TYR A 18 -5.16 25.98 2.22
CA TYR A 18 -6.36 25.15 2.44
C TYR A 18 -7.42 25.42 1.38
N LEU A 19 -8.29 24.43 1.14
CA LEU A 19 -9.47 24.59 0.30
C LEU A 19 -10.67 25.00 1.14
N ASP A 20 -11.41 26.01 0.67
CA ASP A 20 -12.74 26.39 1.14
C ASP A 20 -13.75 25.86 0.12
N THR A 21 -14.46 24.81 0.50
CA THR A 21 -15.40 24.08 -0.33
C THR A 21 -16.82 24.36 0.15
N PHE A 22 -17.68 24.86 -0.73
CA PHE A 22 -19.09 25.11 -0.44
C PHE A 22 -19.99 24.27 -1.36
N ILE A 23 -20.66 23.28 -0.78
CA ILE A 23 -21.50 22.30 -1.45
C ILE A 23 -22.80 22.15 -0.66
N ASN A 24 -23.96 22.19 -1.33
CA ASN A 24 -25.27 21.93 -0.74
C ASN A 24 -25.55 22.71 0.56
N GLY A 25 -25.16 24.00 0.60
CA GLY A 25 -25.35 24.86 1.77
C GLY A 25 -24.34 24.63 2.91
N GLN A 26 -23.49 23.62 2.83
CA GLN A 26 -22.45 23.33 3.83
C GLN A 26 -21.08 23.80 3.37
N ARG A 27 -20.29 24.33 4.31
CA ARG A 27 -18.91 24.76 4.08
C ARG A 27 -17.94 23.83 4.78
N HIS A 28 -16.96 23.33 4.04
CA HIS A 28 -15.88 22.47 4.52
C HIS A 28 -14.52 23.10 4.27
N TYR A 29 -13.60 22.92 5.22
CA TYR A 29 -12.24 23.43 5.15
C TYR A 29 -11.23 22.30 5.17
N ASP A 30 -10.47 22.15 4.08
CA ASP A 30 -9.48 21.08 3.93
C ASP A 30 -8.05 21.68 3.90
N PHE A 31 -7.30 21.52 4.99
CA PHE A 31 -5.92 21.99 5.08
C PHE A 31 -4.95 21.06 4.34
N LEU A 32 -4.25 21.59 3.34
CA LEU A 32 -3.43 20.81 2.41
C LEU A 32 -2.06 20.39 2.99
N LYS A 33 -1.74 20.83 4.21
CA LYS A 33 -0.39 20.71 4.82
C LYS A 33 0.74 21.26 3.94
N LEU A 34 0.41 22.17 3.01
CA LEU A 34 1.35 22.94 2.22
C LEU A 34 1.58 24.31 2.89
N TYR A 35 2.84 24.65 3.11
CA TYR A 35 3.23 25.86 3.84
C TYR A 35 4.12 26.75 2.98
N LEU A 36 3.70 28.00 2.78
CA LEU A 36 4.52 29.03 2.18
C LEU A 36 5.47 29.60 3.22
N LEU A 37 6.75 29.69 2.85
CA LEU A 37 7.81 30.23 3.68
C LEU A 37 7.82 31.76 3.62
N LYS A 38 8.26 32.39 4.72
CA LYS A 38 8.51 33.83 4.78
C LYS A 38 9.88 34.11 4.17
N GLY A 39 9.93 35.01 3.18
CA GLY A 39 11.17 35.37 2.49
C GLY A 39 10.87 35.83 1.07
N ASN A 40 11.77 36.66 0.52
CA ASN A 40 11.63 37.22 -0.83
C ASN A 40 12.83 36.85 -1.73
N ASP A 41 13.75 36.03 -1.23
CA ASP A 41 14.87 35.50 -1.98
C ASP A 41 14.38 34.54 -3.09
N ALA A 42 15.19 34.40 -4.14
CA ALA A 42 14.82 33.64 -5.33
C ALA A 42 14.49 32.17 -5.01
N LYS A 43 15.22 31.55 -4.09
CA LYS A 43 15.02 30.15 -3.67
C LYS A 43 13.68 29.97 -2.96
N THR A 44 13.36 30.85 -2.02
CA THR A 44 12.07 30.86 -1.31
C THR A 44 10.91 31.12 -2.26
N LYS A 45 11.06 32.05 -3.21
CA LYS A 45 10.04 32.31 -4.24
C LYS A 45 9.77 31.08 -5.10
N ALA A 46 10.82 30.42 -5.58
CA ALA A 46 10.69 29.20 -6.39
C ALA A 46 9.96 28.09 -5.62
N ALA A 47 10.40 27.79 -4.40
CA ALA A 47 9.77 26.77 -3.55
C ALA A 47 8.31 27.10 -3.18
N ASN A 48 7.98 28.39 -2.98
CA ASN A 48 6.61 28.82 -2.74
C ASN A 48 5.75 28.71 -4.01
N ASN A 49 6.31 29.00 -5.18
CA ASN A 49 5.62 28.89 -6.46
C ASN A 49 5.24 27.43 -6.77
N GLU A 50 6.17 26.50 -6.58
CA GLU A 50 5.90 25.05 -6.72
C GLU A 50 4.74 24.59 -5.83
N LYS A 51 4.71 25.04 -4.57
CA LYS A 51 3.62 24.73 -3.63
C LYS A 51 2.29 25.35 -4.05
N LEU A 52 2.30 26.55 -4.63
CA LEU A 52 1.09 27.20 -5.14
C LEU A 52 0.54 26.47 -6.37
N ILE A 53 1.41 26.08 -7.31
CA ILE A 53 1.04 25.28 -8.48
C ILE A 53 0.40 23.96 -8.03
N LEU A 54 1.03 23.25 -7.09
CA LEU A 54 0.48 22.02 -6.54
C LEU A 54 -0.89 22.26 -5.88
N ALA A 55 -1.04 23.33 -5.09
CA ALA A 55 -2.29 23.64 -4.42
C ALA A 55 -3.44 24.00 -5.40
N GLU A 56 -3.13 24.73 -6.48
CA GLU A 56 -4.09 25.03 -7.54
C GLU A 56 -4.50 23.76 -8.32
N THR A 57 -3.56 22.85 -8.58
CA THR A 57 -3.89 21.54 -9.17
C THR A 57 -4.83 20.75 -8.27
N ILE A 58 -4.59 20.72 -6.95
CA ILE A 58 -5.49 20.04 -5.99
C ILE A 58 -6.88 20.71 -5.97
N ARG A 59 -6.95 22.05 -6.03
CA ARG A 59 -8.21 22.81 -6.13
C ARG A 59 -8.99 22.40 -7.38
N ALA A 60 -8.34 22.40 -8.55
CA ALA A 60 -8.97 22.05 -9.82
C ALA A 60 -9.45 20.59 -9.86
N ASN A 61 -8.67 19.67 -9.28
CA ASN A 61 -9.07 18.27 -9.14
C ASN A 61 -10.32 18.13 -8.24
N ARG A 62 -10.37 18.82 -7.10
CA ARG A 62 -11.54 18.80 -6.21
C ARG A 62 -12.78 19.40 -6.88
N GLU A 63 -12.61 20.49 -7.62
CA GLU A 63 -13.70 21.09 -8.39
C GLU A 63 -14.25 20.11 -9.43
N SER A 64 -13.37 19.42 -10.16
CA SER A 64 -13.76 18.37 -11.10
C SER A 64 -14.49 17.22 -10.39
N GLU A 65 -14.00 16.74 -9.25
CA GLU A 65 -14.66 15.67 -8.48
C GLU A 65 -16.10 16.03 -8.11
N ILE A 66 -16.34 17.27 -7.69
CA ILE A 66 -17.68 17.74 -7.32
C ILE A 66 -18.58 17.82 -8.54
N GLN A 67 -18.09 18.36 -9.67
CA GLN A 67 -18.87 18.45 -10.91
C GLN A 67 -19.25 17.08 -11.47
N PHE A 68 -18.32 16.11 -11.44
CA PHE A 68 -18.58 14.77 -11.95
C PHE A 68 -19.36 13.88 -10.97
N ALA A 69 -19.35 14.20 -9.66
CA ALA A 69 -20.09 13.45 -8.66
C ALA A 69 -21.60 13.47 -8.90
N ASP A 70 -22.16 14.57 -9.41
CA ASP A 70 -23.58 14.70 -9.73
C ASP A 70 -24.02 13.78 -10.90
N HIS A 71 -23.06 13.26 -11.67
CA HIS A 71 -23.30 12.42 -12.85
C HIS A 71 -22.81 10.98 -12.69
N ASP A 72 -22.32 10.59 -11.51
CA ASP A 72 -21.65 9.29 -11.26
C ASP A 72 -20.48 9.01 -12.23
N ILE A 73 -19.83 10.07 -12.73
CA ILE A 73 -18.69 9.97 -13.64
C ILE A 73 -17.39 10.03 -12.84
N ILE A 74 -16.41 9.21 -13.21
CA ILE A 74 -15.07 9.28 -12.62
C ILE A 74 -14.21 10.28 -13.43
N PRO A 75 -13.62 11.31 -12.79
CA PRO A 75 -12.76 12.26 -13.46
C PRO A 75 -11.57 11.60 -14.17
N SER A 76 -11.19 12.13 -15.34
CA SER A 76 -10.08 11.61 -16.14
C SER A 76 -8.75 11.57 -15.36
N PHE A 77 -8.48 12.59 -14.52
CA PHE A 77 -7.23 12.65 -13.74
C PHE A 77 -7.07 11.47 -12.78
N LYS A 78 -8.17 10.92 -12.24
CA LYS A 78 -8.12 9.72 -11.38
C LYS A 78 -7.76 8.48 -12.18
N ARG A 79 -8.33 8.32 -13.37
CA ARG A 79 -8.01 7.19 -14.27
C ARG A 79 -6.59 7.26 -14.82
N ASN A 80 -6.01 8.46 -14.92
CA ASN A 80 -4.62 8.69 -15.32
C ASN A 80 -3.63 8.63 -14.15
N ALA A 81 -4.09 8.52 -12.90
CA ALA A 81 -3.23 8.42 -11.74
C ALA A 81 -2.40 7.14 -11.77
N ASP A 82 -1.23 7.18 -11.14
CA ASP A 82 -0.32 6.04 -11.05
C ASP A 82 -0.77 5.05 -9.98
N PHE A 83 -1.01 3.81 -10.40
CA PHE A 83 -1.35 2.71 -9.52
C PHE A 83 -0.16 2.27 -8.66
N VAL A 84 1.08 2.40 -9.15
CA VAL A 84 2.27 2.02 -8.35
C VAL A 84 2.41 2.94 -7.14
N GLU A 85 2.29 4.25 -7.35
CA GLU A 85 2.26 5.23 -6.25
C GLU A 85 1.09 4.98 -5.29
N TYR A 86 -0.11 4.71 -5.81
CA TYR A 86 -1.27 4.37 -4.98
C TYR A 86 -1.02 3.11 -4.13
N PHE A 87 -0.47 2.06 -4.73
CA PHE A 87 -0.14 0.81 -4.05
C PHE A 87 0.92 1.03 -2.95
N GLN A 88 1.92 1.87 -3.21
CA GLN A 88 2.93 2.23 -2.23
C GLN A 88 2.31 2.90 -0.99
N LYS A 89 1.46 3.91 -1.20
CA LYS A 89 0.76 4.61 -0.10
C LYS A 89 -0.12 3.65 0.72
N LEU A 90 -0.79 2.71 0.06
CA LEU A 90 -1.57 1.67 0.75
C LEU A 90 -0.71 0.76 1.63
N GLY A 91 0.50 0.43 1.18
CA GLY A 91 1.42 -0.47 1.88
C GLY A 91 2.02 0.14 3.16
N GLU A 92 2.26 1.46 3.17
CA GLU A 92 2.85 2.18 4.32
C GLU A 92 1.99 2.08 5.58
N CYS A 93 0.68 1.93 5.45
CA CYS A 93 -0.27 1.86 6.57
C CYS A 93 -0.54 0.43 7.09
N LYS A 94 0.21 -0.60 6.67
CA LYS A 94 -0.16 -2.02 6.90
C LYS A 94 0.60 -2.74 8.01
N GLY A 95 1.39 -2.04 8.82
CA GLY A 95 2.05 -2.60 10.01
C GLY A 95 2.81 -3.90 9.71
N ARG A 96 2.46 -5.01 10.39
CA ARG A 96 3.11 -6.33 10.18
C ARG A 96 3.06 -6.84 8.74
N SER A 97 2.05 -6.45 7.95
CA SER A 97 1.95 -6.86 6.55
C SER A 97 2.82 -6.01 5.61
N ALA A 98 3.44 -4.92 6.08
CA ALA A 98 4.17 -3.98 5.23
C ALA A 98 5.30 -4.65 4.41
N LEU A 99 5.95 -5.68 4.94
CA LEU A 99 7.00 -6.42 4.23
C LEU A 99 6.47 -7.09 2.95
N ILE A 100 5.29 -7.72 3.02
CA ILE A 100 4.66 -8.35 1.85
C ILE A 100 4.26 -7.28 0.83
N TRP A 101 3.68 -6.16 1.28
CA TRP A 101 3.34 -5.05 0.39
C TRP A 101 4.58 -4.47 -0.29
N LYS A 102 5.69 -4.33 0.43
CA LYS A 102 6.97 -3.86 -0.14
C LYS A 102 7.51 -4.83 -1.19
N SER A 103 7.45 -6.14 -0.93
CA SER A 103 7.84 -7.17 -1.91
C SER A 103 7.00 -7.07 -3.19
N VAL A 104 5.68 -6.98 -3.05
CA VAL A 104 4.76 -6.83 -4.18
C VAL A 104 5.01 -5.53 -4.93
N LEU A 105 5.30 -4.44 -4.23
CA LEU A 105 5.63 -3.14 -4.84
C LEU A 105 6.89 -3.23 -5.70
N ASN A 106 7.91 -3.97 -5.28
CA ASN A 106 9.13 -4.16 -6.07
C ASN A 106 8.81 -4.91 -7.38
N HIS A 107 8.03 -5.99 -7.30
CA HIS A 107 7.55 -6.71 -8.49
C HIS A 107 6.71 -5.84 -9.41
N LEU A 108 5.82 -5.01 -8.86
CA LEU A 108 5.01 -4.07 -9.63
C LEU A 108 5.88 -3.05 -10.36
N LYS A 109 6.88 -2.46 -9.67
CA LYS A 109 7.81 -1.49 -10.26
C LYS A 109 8.61 -2.12 -11.41
N GLU A 110 9.15 -3.32 -11.19
CA GLU A 110 9.91 -4.02 -12.23
C GLU A 110 9.04 -4.38 -13.43
N PHE A 111 7.85 -4.93 -13.20
CA PHE A 111 6.94 -5.34 -14.28
C PHE A 111 6.40 -4.16 -15.09
N SER A 112 6.06 -3.05 -14.43
CA SER A 112 5.49 -1.86 -15.09
C SER A 112 6.53 -0.93 -15.72
N GLY A 113 7.83 -1.12 -15.43
CA GLY A 113 8.86 -0.13 -15.76
C GLY A 113 8.81 1.12 -14.86
N GLY A 114 8.19 1.00 -13.68
CA GLY A 114 8.20 2.00 -12.62
C GLY A 114 6.84 2.62 -12.31
N THR A 115 5.99 2.84 -13.31
CA THR A 115 4.65 3.46 -13.14
C THR A 115 3.63 2.80 -14.06
N VAL A 116 2.36 2.80 -13.67
CA VAL A 116 1.26 2.35 -14.54
C VAL A 116 -0.02 3.10 -14.22
N GLN A 117 -0.65 3.67 -15.24
CA GLN A 117 -1.91 4.38 -15.08
C GLN A 117 -3.06 3.41 -14.85
N PHE A 118 -4.02 3.77 -13.98
CA PHE A 118 -5.20 2.93 -13.70
C PHE A 118 -5.96 2.50 -14.96
N LYS A 119 -6.12 3.40 -15.94
CA LYS A 119 -6.80 3.10 -17.21
C LYS A 119 -6.12 1.99 -18.04
N ASN A 120 -4.84 1.72 -17.81
CA ASN A 120 -4.06 0.72 -18.54
C ASN A 120 -4.10 -0.65 -17.86
N ILE A 121 -4.74 -0.77 -16.68
CA ILE A 121 -4.89 -2.03 -15.94
C ILE A 121 -6.20 -2.70 -16.36
N ASN A 122 -6.11 -3.61 -17.32
CA ASN A 122 -7.21 -4.47 -17.77
C ASN A 122 -6.94 -5.95 -17.46
N GLU A 123 -7.86 -6.83 -17.85
CA GLU A 123 -7.73 -8.28 -17.62
C GLU A 123 -6.41 -8.83 -18.18
N LEU A 124 -6.07 -8.46 -19.43
CA LEU A 124 -4.84 -8.90 -20.09
C LEU A 124 -3.57 -8.45 -19.35
N TRP A 125 -3.55 -7.23 -18.82
CA TRP A 125 -2.43 -6.72 -18.03
C TRP A 125 -2.25 -7.53 -16.74
N LEU A 126 -3.35 -7.85 -16.07
CA LEU A 126 -3.35 -8.65 -14.84
C LEU A 126 -2.89 -10.08 -15.08
N GLU A 127 -3.37 -10.72 -16.16
CA GLU A 127 -2.91 -12.07 -16.56
C GLU A 127 -1.42 -12.09 -16.89
N ARG A 128 -0.92 -11.06 -17.58
CA ARG A 128 0.52 -10.91 -17.85
C ARG A 128 1.31 -10.74 -16.54
N PHE A 129 0.78 -9.99 -15.59
CA PHE A 129 1.40 -9.83 -14.28
C PHE A 129 1.42 -11.15 -13.50
N GLN A 130 0.35 -11.95 -13.53
CA GLN A 130 0.33 -13.29 -12.94
C GLN A 130 1.41 -14.19 -13.54
N LYS A 131 1.51 -14.22 -14.88
CA LYS A 131 2.56 -14.98 -15.60
C LYS A 131 3.96 -14.50 -15.23
N TYR A 132 4.16 -13.19 -15.04
CA TYR A 132 5.42 -12.63 -14.56
C TYR A 132 5.76 -13.12 -13.15
N LEU A 133 4.80 -13.11 -12.21
CA LEU A 133 5.02 -13.60 -10.84
C LEU A 133 5.37 -15.09 -10.82
N LEU A 134 4.61 -15.91 -11.55
CA LEU A 134 4.83 -17.36 -11.62
C LEU A 134 6.19 -17.77 -12.20
N LYS A 135 6.83 -16.89 -12.97
CA LYS A 135 8.19 -17.12 -13.49
C LYS A 135 9.31 -16.82 -12.48
N ARG A 136 9.01 -16.14 -11.37
CA ARG A 136 10.02 -15.59 -10.46
C ARG A 136 9.90 -16.08 -9.02
N ILE A 137 8.70 -16.44 -8.59
CA ILE A 137 8.41 -16.87 -7.22
C ILE A 137 7.49 -18.08 -7.22
N THR A 138 7.46 -18.81 -6.10
CA THR A 138 6.64 -20.02 -5.97
C THR A 138 5.14 -19.70 -6.15
N PRO A 139 4.33 -20.65 -6.66
CA PRO A 139 2.90 -20.41 -6.92
C PRO A 139 2.12 -19.90 -5.70
N ASN A 140 2.42 -20.41 -4.50
CA ASN A 140 1.76 -19.96 -3.27
C ASN A 140 2.15 -18.52 -2.91
N THR A 141 3.42 -18.14 -3.10
CA THR A 141 3.88 -16.76 -2.90
C THR A 141 3.27 -15.83 -3.95
N ALA A 142 3.25 -16.26 -5.22
CA ALA A 142 2.63 -15.54 -6.33
C ALA A 142 1.15 -15.28 -6.09
N SER A 143 0.41 -16.28 -5.60
CA SER A 143 -0.99 -16.15 -5.24
C SER A 143 -1.21 -15.12 -4.14
N GLY A 144 -0.41 -15.18 -3.06
CA GLY A 144 -0.43 -14.18 -1.99
C GLY A 144 -0.10 -12.76 -2.47
N HIS A 145 0.88 -12.63 -3.38
CA HIS A 145 1.29 -11.36 -3.97
C HIS A 145 0.20 -10.77 -4.87
N PHE A 146 -0.35 -11.57 -5.78
CA PHE A 146 -1.47 -11.19 -6.63
C PHE A 146 -2.70 -10.81 -5.82
N GLY A 147 -2.96 -11.50 -4.70
CA GLY A 147 -4.01 -11.16 -3.75
C GLY A 147 -3.89 -9.73 -3.19
N LYS A 148 -2.66 -9.21 -2.98
CA LYS A 148 -2.46 -7.81 -2.56
C LYS A 148 -2.80 -6.82 -3.68
N VAL A 149 -2.42 -7.13 -4.92
CA VAL A 149 -2.78 -6.32 -6.10
C VAL A 149 -4.29 -6.26 -6.29
N ARG A 150 -4.96 -7.42 -6.20
CA ARG A 150 -6.43 -7.51 -6.24
C ARG A 150 -7.08 -6.69 -5.13
N LEU A 151 -6.56 -6.77 -3.89
CA LEU A 151 -7.06 -5.94 -2.79
C LEU A 151 -6.87 -4.44 -3.06
N ALA A 152 -5.72 -4.01 -3.59
CA ALA A 152 -5.49 -2.62 -3.93
C ALA A 152 -6.46 -2.12 -5.01
N LEU A 153 -6.75 -2.93 -6.02
CA LEU A 153 -7.73 -2.59 -7.07
C LEU A 153 -9.16 -2.52 -6.51
N LYS A 154 -9.53 -3.39 -5.58
CA LYS A 154 -10.80 -3.29 -4.84
C LYS A 154 -10.90 -1.97 -4.05
N LEU A 155 -9.82 -1.56 -3.39
CA LEU A 155 -9.78 -0.28 -2.69
C LEU A 155 -9.86 0.89 -3.68
N ALA A 156 -9.25 0.80 -4.86
CA ALA A 156 -9.36 1.83 -5.88
C ALA A 156 -10.80 2.01 -6.42
N VAL A 157 -11.59 0.93 -6.48
CA VAL A 157 -13.04 1.03 -6.77
C VAL A 157 -13.75 1.77 -5.63
N ARG A 158 -13.51 1.38 -4.38
CA ARG A 158 -14.10 2.03 -3.20
C ARG A 158 -13.74 3.52 -3.13
N ASP A 159 -12.51 3.88 -3.48
CA ASP A 159 -12.01 5.25 -3.48
C ASP A 159 -12.43 6.04 -4.75
N ARG A 160 -13.30 5.46 -5.59
CA ARG A 160 -13.83 6.01 -6.84
C ARG A 160 -12.74 6.48 -7.82
N ILE A 161 -11.65 5.73 -7.90
CA ILE A 161 -10.55 5.94 -8.87
C ILE A 161 -10.83 5.20 -10.17
N ILE A 162 -11.43 4.02 -10.06
CA ILE A 162 -11.90 3.18 -11.17
C ILE A 162 -13.35 2.77 -10.92
N SER A 163 -14.13 2.58 -11.99
CA SER A 163 -15.57 2.31 -11.88
C SER A 163 -15.88 0.85 -11.63
N ARG A 164 -15.06 -0.04 -12.18
CA ARG A 164 -15.23 -1.49 -12.09
C ARG A 164 -13.92 -2.14 -11.68
N HIS A 165 -14.03 -3.24 -10.95
CA HIS A 165 -12.89 -4.02 -10.53
C HIS A 165 -12.32 -4.83 -11.72
N PRO A 166 -11.08 -4.57 -12.17
CA PRO A 166 -10.55 -5.19 -13.39
C PRO A 166 -10.25 -6.69 -13.21
N CYS A 167 -10.08 -7.17 -11.98
CA CYS A 167 -9.93 -8.61 -11.73
C CYS A 167 -11.26 -9.38 -11.68
N ASP A 168 -12.43 -8.82 -11.98
CA ASP A 168 -13.71 -9.54 -11.89
C ASP A 168 -13.73 -10.82 -12.74
N LYS A 169 -13.07 -10.79 -13.90
CA LYS A 169 -13.01 -11.90 -14.86
C LYS A 169 -11.64 -12.58 -14.92
N VAL A 170 -10.76 -12.27 -13.97
CA VAL A 170 -9.39 -12.82 -13.93
C VAL A 170 -9.34 -13.93 -12.89
N ASP A 171 -8.92 -15.12 -13.28
CA ASP A 171 -8.82 -16.23 -12.35
C ASP A 171 -7.75 -16.01 -11.27
N ASN A 172 -7.89 -16.66 -10.12
CA ASN A 172 -6.83 -16.68 -9.12
C ASN A 172 -5.68 -17.59 -9.57
N ILE A 173 -4.46 -17.26 -9.12
CA ILE A 173 -3.35 -18.20 -9.18
C ILE A 173 -3.67 -19.38 -8.27
N LYS A 174 -3.70 -20.58 -8.85
CA LYS A 174 -3.94 -21.82 -8.12
C LYS A 174 -2.81 -22.05 -7.11
N LEU A 175 -3.19 -22.44 -5.91
CA LEU A 175 -2.24 -22.87 -4.89
C LEU A 175 -1.79 -24.28 -5.22
N GLU A 176 -0.52 -24.55 -4.97
CA GLU A 176 0.03 -25.89 -4.99
C GLU A 176 0.08 -26.43 -3.57
N ASP A 177 -0.30 -27.69 -3.41
CA ASP A 177 -0.14 -28.38 -2.14
C ASP A 177 1.34 -28.57 -1.86
N THR A 178 1.77 -28.04 -0.72
CA THR A 178 3.13 -28.20 -0.24
C THR A 178 3.10 -29.11 0.97
N GLU A 179 3.81 -30.23 0.92
CA GLU A 179 4.05 -31.04 2.11
C GLU A 179 4.91 -30.24 3.09
N ARG A 180 4.34 -29.92 4.24
CA ARG A 180 5.12 -29.40 5.37
C ARG A 180 5.67 -30.58 6.13
N GLN A 181 6.99 -30.74 6.08
CA GLN A 181 7.68 -31.68 6.95
C GLN A 181 7.45 -31.28 8.40
N PHE A 182 7.15 -32.27 9.23
CA PHE A 182 6.97 -32.12 10.67
C PHE A 182 7.77 -33.20 11.37
N LEU A 183 8.17 -32.92 12.61
CA LEU A 183 8.81 -33.91 13.44
C LEU A 183 7.74 -34.82 14.06
N THR A 184 7.97 -36.11 13.96
CA THR A 184 7.21 -37.15 14.66
C THR A 184 7.50 -37.09 16.16
N PHE A 185 6.64 -37.71 16.96
CA PHE A 185 6.85 -37.80 18.41
C PHE A 185 8.16 -38.53 18.73
N GLU A 186 8.49 -39.57 17.98
CA GLU A 186 9.73 -40.34 18.10
C GLU A 186 10.96 -39.46 17.84
N GLU A 187 10.95 -38.61 16.81
CA GLU A 187 12.04 -37.68 16.52
C GLU A 187 12.20 -36.60 17.61
N ILE A 188 11.09 -36.08 18.15
CA ILE A 188 11.12 -35.15 19.28
C ILE A 188 11.69 -35.84 20.53
N LYS A 189 11.31 -37.09 20.79
CA LYS A 189 11.83 -37.89 21.90
C LYS A 189 13.33 -38.15 21.72
N GLN A 190 13.78 -38.49 20.52
CA GLN A 190 15.20 -38.64 20.21
C GLN A 190 15.97 -37.35 20.51
N LEU A 191 15.44 -36.19 20.11
CA LEU A 191 16.06 -34.89 20.42
C LEU A 191 16.18 -34.64 21.94
N SER A 192 15.22 -35.10 22.73
CA SER A 192 15.26 -34.94 24.20
C SER A 192 16.40 -35.69 24.89
N VAL A 193 16.88 -36.78 24.27
CA VAL A 193 17.98 -37.60 24.80
C VAL A 193 19.32 -37.33 24.09
N THR A 194 19.29 -36.72 22.90
CA THR A 194 20.47 -36.38 22.09
C THR A 194 20.71 -34.87 22.04
N ILE A 195 20.69 -34.21 23.20
CA ILE A 195 20.93 -32.77 23.28
C ILE A 195 22.39 -32.47 22.86
N PRO A 196 22.64 -31.56 21.89
CA PRO A 196 24.00 -31.25 21.44
C PRO A 196 24.89 -30.69 22.55
N GLU A 197 26.18 -30.98 22.53
CA GLU A 197 27.11 -30.56 23.60
C GLU A 197 27.33 -29.04 23.66
N LYS A 198 27.28 -28.35 22.53
CA LYS A 198 27.51 -26.90 22.47
C LYS A 198 26.43 -26.13 23.22
N GLU A 199 26.83 -25.26 24.16
CA GLU A 199 25.92 -24.52 25.05
C GLU A 199 24.80 -23.76 24.32
N THR A 200 25.11 -23.07 23.23
CA THR A 200 24.10 -22.38 22.41
C THR A 200 23.05 -23.34 21.84
N SER A 201 23.50 -24.52 21.40
CA SER A 201 22.62 -25.54 20.83
C SER A 201 21.77 -26.21 21.91
N GLN A 202 22.29 -26.37 23.12
CA GLN A 202 21.51 -26.84 24.27
C GLN A 202 20.35 -25.89 24.59
N GLN A 203 20.60 -24.58 24.60
CA GLN A 203 19.57 -23.59 24.87
C GLN A 203 18.46 -23.63 23.81
N VAL A 204 18.84 -23.73 22.52
CA VAL A 204 17.88 -23.87 21.42
C VAL A 204 17.06 -25.16 21.56
N ALA A 205 17.70 -26.30 21.84
CA ALA A 205 17.01 -27.58 22.02
C ALA A 205 16.03 -27.54 23.21
N LYS A 206 16.44 -26.99 24.35
CA LYS A 206 15.58 -26.83 25.53
C LYS A 206 14.38 -25.94 25.24
N MET A 207 14.60 -24.79 24.59
CA MET A 207 13.52 -23.86 24.23
C MET A 207 12.56 -24.47 23.21
N PHE A 208 13.07 -25.22 22.23
CA PHE A 208 12.25 -25.96 21.28
C PHE A 208 11.40 -27.04 21.99
N LEU A 209 12.00 -27.87 22.85
CA LEU A 209 11.26 -28.90 23.59
C LEU A 209 10.19 -28.29 24.49
N PHE A 210 10.52 -27.19 25.19
CA PHE A 210 9.53 -26.44 25.98
C PHE A 210 8.38 -25.92 25.10
N SER A 211 8.67 -25.46 23.88
CA SER A 211 7.64 -25.08 22.90
C SER A 211 6.72 -26.24 22.54
N CYS A 212 7.27 -27.45 22.34
CA CYS A 212 6.50 -28.65 22.04
C CYS A 212 5.56 -29.05 23.18
N PHE A 213 5.99 -28.89 24.44
CA PHE A 213 5.16 -29.22 25.60
C PHE A 213 4.12 -28.16 25.95
N THR A 214 4.36 -26.89 25.61
CA THR A 214 3.46 -25.78 25.97
C THR A 214 2.58 -25.30 24.82
N GLY A 215 2.91 -25.66 23.58
CA GLY A 215 2.25 -25.15 22.38
C GLY A 215 2.55 -23.66 22.09
N LEU A 216 3.54 -23.07 22.75
CA LEU A 216 3.89 -21.66 22.57
C LEU A 216 4.66 -21.45 21.26
N SER A 217 4.30 -20.39 20.54
CA SER A 217 5.07 -19.94 19.37
C SER A 217 6.43 -19.40 19.80
N PHE A 218 7.42 -19.47 18.91
CA PHE A 218 8.75 -18.89 19.14
C PHE A 218 8.70 -17.42 19.57
N GLN A 219 7.79 -16.64 19.00
CA GLN A 219 7.63 -15.22 19.34
C GLN A 219 7.20 -15.03 20.79
N ASN A 220 6.33 -15.91 21.31
CA ASN A 220 5.89 -15.86 22.70
C ASN A 220 7.02 -16.31 23.65
N LEU A 221 7.80 -17.32 23.25
CA LEU A 221 8.95 -17.79 24.02
C LEU A 221 10.05 -16.75 24.14
N GLN A 222 10.28 -15.97 23.08
CA GLN A 222 11.25 -14.88 23.10
C GLN A 222 10.83 -13.73 24.03
N SER A 223 9.53 -13.62 24.35
CA SER A 223 8.99 -12.59 25.24
C SER A 223 8.76 -13.05 26.69
N LEU A 224 9.08 -14.31 27.00
CA LEU A 224 9.04 -14.90 28.35
C LEU A 224 10.32 -14.56 29.12
#